data_AF-A0A353PAL2-F1
#
_entry.id   AF-A0A353PAL2-F1
#
_cell.length_a   1.000
_cell.length_b   1.000
_cell.length_c   1.000
_cell.angle_alpha   90.00
_cell.angle_beta   90.00
_cell.angle_gamma   90.00
#
_symmetry.space_group_name_H-M   'P 1'
#
loop_
_entity.id
_entity.type
_entity.pdbx_description
1 polymer ?
#
loop_
_entity_poly.entity_id
_entity_poly.type
_entity_poly.pdbx_seq_one_letter_code
_entity_poly.pdbx_strand_id
1 'polypeptide(L)' 'IRVRALGRDGELLEFDADGFLAVCIQHEIDHLDGKLFVDYLSELKRQRIQKKLRKQQRAAEPAGISG' A
#
# COMPACT_ATOMS: atom_id res chain seq x y z
N ILE A 1 5.63 -1.79 -17.38
CA ILE A 1 6.36 -2.92 -16.77
C ILE A 1 5.94 -4.20 -17.48
N ARG A 2 6.84 -5.17 -17.64
CA ARG A 2 6.46 -6.50 -18.12
C ARG A 2 6.11 -7.36 -16.92
N VAL A 3 4.90 -7.93 -16.92
CA VAL A 3 4.35 -8.70 -15.82
C VAL A 3 4.31 -10.17 -16.21
N ARG A 4 4.70 -11.04 -15.29
CA ARG A 4 4.53 -12.50 -15.38
C ARG A 4 3.78 -12.98 -14.15
N ALA A 5 2.70 -13.70 -14.36
CA ALA A 5 1.86 -14.23 -13.28
C ALA A 5 1.24 -15.58 -13.68
N LEU A 6 0.61 -16.24 -12.71
CA LEU A 6 -0.24 -17.41 -12.96
C LEU A 6 -1.69 -16.96 -12.98
N GLY A 7 -2.44 -17.48 -13.96
CA GLY A 7 -3.89 -17.36 -14.02
C GLY A 7 -4.58 -18.15 -12.91
N ARG A 8 -5.90 -18.03 -12.83
CA ARG A 8 -6.70 -18.75 -11.82
C ARG A 8 -6.70 -20.27 -12.04
N ASP A 9 -6.44 -20.69 -13.26
CA ASP A 9 -6.24 -22.05 -13.72
C ASP A 9 -4.80 -22.55 -13.50
N GLY A 10 -3.89 -21.68 -13.07
CA GLY A 10 -2.46 -21.99 -12.93
C GLY A 10 -1.67 -21.84 -14.22
N GLU A 11 -2.28 -21.37 -15.32
CA GLU A 11 -1.58 -21.16 -16.57
C GLU A 11 -0.74 -19.87 -16.54
N LEU A 12 0.39 -19.88 -17.24
CA LEU A 12 1.29 -18.73 -17.28
C LEU A 12 0.73 -17.61 -18.16
N LEU A 13 0.75 -16.39 -17.62
CA LEU A 13 0.34 -15.17 -18.29
C LEU A 13 1.54 -14.21 -18.31
N GLU A 14 1.85 -13.66 -19.48
CA GLU A 14 2.81 -12.58 -19.65
C GLU A 14 2.18 -11.44 -20.45
N PHE A 15 2.28 -10.21 -19.93
CA PHE A 15 1.73 -9.02 -20.58
C PHE A 15 2.49 -7.77 -20.17
N ASP A 16 2.45 -6.75 -21.03
CA ASP A 16 2.91 -5.41 -20.68
C ASP A 16 1.78 -4.62 -20.04
N ALA A 17 2.08 -3.98 -18.90
CA ALA A 17 1.18 -3.07 -18.22
C ALA A 17 1.78 -1.66 -18.23
N ASP A 18 0.92 -0.68 -18.51
CA ASP A 18 1.26 0.75 -18.49
C ASP A 18 0.22 1.55 -17.70
N GLY A 19 0.46 2.86 -17.62
CA GLY A 19 -0.45 3.81 -17.00
C GLY A 19 -0.90 3.41 -15.59
N PHE A 20 -2.20 3.48 -15.36
CA PHE A 20 -2.78 3.17 -14.05
C PHE A 20 -2.67 1.68 -13.68
N LEU A 21 -2.78 0.78 -14.66
CA LEU A 21 -2.65 -0.67 -14.42
C LEU A 21 -1.26 -1.02 -13.92
N ALA A 22 -0.21 -0.43 -14.52
CA ALA A 22 1.16 -0.61 -14.03
C ALA A 22 1.33 -0.13 -12.58
N VAL A 23 0.71 0.99 -12.21
CA VAL A 23 0.78 1.52 -10.84
C VAL A 23 0.11 0.57 -9.86
N CYS A 24 -1.10 0.11 -10.17
CA CYS A 24 -1.82 -0.84 -9.31
C CYS A 24 -1.04 -2.14 -9.12
N ILE A 25 -0.53 -2.73 -10.21
CA ILE A 25 0.22 -4.00 -10.11
C ILE A 25 1.46 -3.84 -9.23
N GLN A 26 2.23 -2.75 -9.40
CA GLN A 26 3.40 -2.49 -8.55
C GLN A 26 3.01 -2.27 -7.09
N HIS A 27 1.91 -1.57 -6.82
CA HIS A 27 1.40 -1.35 -5.48
C HIS A 27 1.06 -2.66 -4.76
N GLU A 28 0.36 -3.57 -5.44
CA GLU A 28 0.03 -4.87 -4.86
C GLU A 28 1.27 -5.74 -4.67
N ILE A 29 2.24 -5.69 -5.60
CA ILE A 29 3.53 -6.39 -5.44
C ILE A 29 4.31 -5.85 -4.23
N ASP A 30 4.36 -4.52 -4.05
CA ASP A 30 4.99 -3.91 -2.87
C ASP A 30 4.37 -4.44 -1.57
N HIS A 31 3.04 -4.65 -1.54
CA HIS A 31 2.37 -5.23 -0.39
C HIS A 31 2.79 -6.68 -0.11
N LEU A 32 3.10 -7.48 -1.14
CA LEU A 32 3.66 -8.82 -0.97
C LEU A 32 5.06 -8.78 -0.34
N ASP A 33 5.83 -7.73 -0.61
CA ASP A 33 7.14 -7.46 -0.01
C ASP A 33 7.06 -6.76 1.37
N GLY A 34 5.85 -6.50 1.88
CA GLY A 34 5.64 -5.74 3.12
C GLY A 34 5.99 -4.26 3.02
N LYS A 35 6.09 -3.71 1.80
CA LYS A 35 6.33 -2.30 1.53
C LYS A 35 5.01 -1.56 1.35
N LEU A 36 4.95 -0.34 1.87
CA LEU A 36 3.82 0.56 1.66
C LEU A 36 4.25 1.77 0.83
N PHE A 37 3.30 2.42 0.16
CA PHE A 37 3.60 3.61 -0.64
C PHE A 37 4.28 4.73 0.19
N VAL A 38 4.00 4.77 1.50
CA VAL A 38 4.58 5.76 2.42
C VAL A 38 6.09 5.60 2.62
N ASP A 39 6.63 4.42 2.32
CA ASP A 39 8.06 4.15 2.43
C ASP A 39 8.86 4.79 1.29
N TYR A 40 8.20 5.19 0.19
CA TYR A 40 8.78 5.97 -0.89
C TYR A 40 8.68 7.49 -0.70
N LEU A 41 8.03 7.95 0.37
CA LEU A 41 7.90 9.38 0.66
C LEU A 41 9.13 9.91 1.40
N SER A 42 9.42 11.20 1.24
CA SER A 42 10.42 11.87 2.07
C SER A 42 10.04 11.82 3.55
N GLU A 43 11.06 11.82 4.41
CA GLU A 43 10.90 11.73 5.87
C GLU A 43 9.87 12.76 6.41
N LEU A 44 9.93 14.00 5.93
CA LEU A 44 8.99 15.06 6.33
C LEU A 44 7.53 14.72 5.97
N LYS A 45 7.28 14.15 4.78
CA LYS A 45 5.93 13.74 4.37
C LYS A 45 5.44 12.56 5.20
N ARG A 46 6.32 11.57 5.46
CA ARG A 46 6.02 10.41 6.29
C ARG A 46 5.62 10.83 7.71
N GLN A 47 6.38 11.73 8.34
CA GLN A 47 6.06 12.28 9.67
C GLN A 47 4.71 13.00 9.70
N ARG A 48 4.39 13.80 8.67
CA ARG A 48 3.09 14.49 8.58
C ARG A 48 1.92 13.50 8.53
N ILE A 49 2.03 12.44 7.72
CA ILE A 49 1.01 11.39 7.62
C ILE A 49 0.86 10.67 8.96
N GLN A 50 1.95 10.24 9.59
CA GLN A 50 1.90 9.58 10.90
C GLN A 50 1.25 10.45 11.98
N LYS A 51 1.55 11.75 12.01
CA LYS A 51 0.92 12.69 12.95
C LYS A 51 -0.59 12.81 12.72
N LYS A 52 -1.02 12.84 11.46
CA LYS A 52 -2.45 12.88 11.09
C LYS A 52 -3.16 11.58 11.52
N LEU A 53 -2.55 10.42 11.24
CA LEU A 53 -3.11 9.12 11.62
C LEU A 53 -3.25 8.97 13.14
N ARG A 54 -2.21 9.32 13.91
CA ARG A 54 -2.28 9.30 15.39
C ARG A 54 -3.38 10.22 15.94
N LYS A 55 -3.59 11.39 15.33
CA LYS A 55 -4.69 12.29 15.71
C LYS A 55 -6.05 11.66 15.41
N GLN A 56 -6.21 10.99 14.27
CA GLN A 56 -7.45 10.31 13.90
C GLN A 56 -7.75 9.13 14.83
N GLN A 57 -6.74 8.33 15.19
CA GLN A 57 -6.88 7.23 16.15
C GLN A 57 -7.39 7.73 17.51
N ARG A 58 -6.75 8.77 18.07
CA ARG A 58 -7.19 9.40 19.32
C ARG A 58 -8.61 9.98 19.27
N ALA A 59 -9.07 10.42 18.10
CA ALA A 59 -10.42 10.93 17.92
C ALA A 59 -11.46 9.81 17.73
N ALA A 60 -11.03 8.63 17.30
CA ALA A 60 -11.86 7.45 17.10
C ALA A 60 -11.96 6.56 18.37
N GLU A 61 -11.03 6.70 19.31
CA GLU A 61 -11.14 6.11 20.65
C GLU A 61 -12.24 6.84 21.45
N PRO A 62 -13.34 6.16 21.83
CA PRO A 62 -14.32 6.76 22.73
C PRO A 62 -13.65 7.04 24.07
N ALA A 63 -13.95 8.19 24.65
CA ALA A 63 -13.47 8.56 25.98
C ALA A 63 -14.01 7.56 27.02
N GLY A 64 -13.18 6.57 27.38
CA GLY A 64 -13.41 5.67 28.49
C GLY A 64 -13.65 4.22 28.10
N ILE A 65 -12.57 3.46 27.93
CA ILE A 65 -12.34 2.23 28.71
C ILE A 65 -10.83 2.19 29.02
N SER A 66 -10.43 2.97 30.02
CA SER A 66 -9.20 2.71 30.76
C SER A 66 -9.50 1.55 31.72
N GLY A 67 -8.90 0.40 31.47
CA GLY A 67 -8.66 -0.64 32.47
C GLY A 67 -7.16 -0.70 32.75
#